data_AF-A0A9E3L1X9-F1
#
_entry.id   AF-A0A9E3L1X9-F1
#
_cell.length_a   1.000
_cell.length_b   1.000
_cell.length_c   1.000
_cell.angle_alpha   90.00
_cell.angle_beta   90.00
_cell.angle_gamma   90.00
#
_symmetry.space_group_name_H-M   'P 1'
#
loop_
_entity.id
_entity.type
_entity.pdbx_description
1 polymer ?
#
loop_
_entity_poly.entity_id
_entity_poly.type
_entity_poly.pdbx_seq_one_letter_code
_entity_poly.pdbx_strand_id
1 'polypeptide(L)' 'PLIGGRPVPIGRYELSFAVGDYFAGRGVPMSDPPFLDRIPLRFAVSEPEGHVHVPLLVTPWSYTTYRGS' A
#
# COMPACT_ATOMS: atom_id res chain seq x y z
N PRO A 1 11.91 -5.70 3.06
CA PRO A 1 10.69 -6.01 3.86
C PRO A 1 10.44 -4.87 4.85
N LEU A 2 9.18 -4.49 5.12
CA LEU A 2 8.87 -3.44 6.10
C LEU A 2 9.13 -3.89 7.55
N ILE A 3 8.88 -5.16 7.84
CA ILE A 3 9.27 -5.85 9.08
C ILE A 3 10.11 -7.04 8.64
N GLY A 4 11.33 -7.14 9.16
CA GLY A 4 12.27 -8.23 8.85
C GLY A 4 13.01 -8.70 10.10
N GLY A 5 13.59 -9.90 10.03
CA GLY A 5 14.33 -10.51 11.15
C GLY A 5 13.46 -11.00 12.31
N ARG A 6 12.13 -10.89 12.20
CA ARG A 6 11.15 -11.41 13.15
C ARG A 6 9.78 -11.62 12.47
N PRO A 7 8.92 -12.46 13.04
CA PRO A 7 7.55 -12.63 12.55
C PRO A 7 6.74 -11.32 12.74
N VAL A 8 5.76 -11.10 11.86
CA VAL A 8 4.88 -9.94 11.98
C VAL A 8 3.86 -10.22 13.09
N PRO A 9 3.78 -9.38 14.14
CA PRO A 9 2.82 -9.62 15.22
C PRO A 9 1.38 -9.67 14.69
N ILE A 10 0.56 -10.52 15.30
CA ILE A 10 -0.88 -10.53 15.03
C ILE A 10 -1.44 -9.15 15.39
N GLY A 11 -2.25 -8.58 14.50
CA GLY A 11 -2.79 -7.25 14.69
C GLY A 11 -3.34 -6.64 13.42
N ARG A 12 -3.80 -5.39 13.55
CA ARG A 12 -4.25 -4.57 12.44
C ARG A 12 -3.17 -3.55 12.11
N TYR A 13 -2.90 -3.40 10.82
CA TYR A 13 -1.87 -2.53 10.29
C TYR A 13 -2.46 -1.63 9.22
N GLU A 14 -1.77 -0.51 8.96
CA GLU A 14 -2.05 0.39 7.86
C GLU A 14 -0.75 0.73 7.14
N LEU A 15 -0.75 0.66 5.80
CA LEU A 15 0.26 1.29 4.96
C LEU A 15 -0.35 2.56 4.37
N SER A 16 0.42 3.65 4.37
CA SER A 16 0.01 4.91 3.76
C SER A 16 0.92 5.20 2.57
N PHE A 17 0.36 5.13 1.36
CA PHE A 17 1.09 5.40 0.12
C PHE A 17 0.79 6.82 -0.36
N ALA A 18 1.83 7.65 -0.54
CA ALA A 18 1.73 8.98 -1.13
C ALA A 18 1.75 8.90 -2.67
N VAL A 19 0.62 8.54 -3.25
CA VAL A 19 0.45 8.25 -4.69
C VAL A 19 0.42 9.53 -5.51
N GLY A 20 -0.21 10.58 -5.00
CA GLY A 20 -0.23 11.92 -5.62
C GLY A 20 1.20 12.44 -5.81
N ASP A 21 1.98 12.49 -4.73
CA ASP A 21 3.39 12.89 -4.78
C ASP A 21 4.21 12.04 -5.77
N TYR A 22 3.99 10.72 -5.77
CA TYR A 22 4.70 9.80 -6.66
C TYR A 22 4.43 10.07 -8.15
N PHE A 23 3.18 10.30 -8.53
CA PHE A 23 2.83 10.59 -9.92
C PHE A 23 3.15 12.02 -10.34
N ALA A 24 3.00 12.99 -9.43
CA ALA A 24 3.42 14.37 -9.64
C ALA A 24 4.92 14.46 -9.93
N GLY A 25 5.75 13.78 -9.12
CA GLY A 25 7.19 13.71 -9.33
C GLY A 25 7.64 13.03 -10.62
N ARG A 26 6.73 12.31 -11.29
CA ARG A 26 6.95 11.65 -12.59
C ARG A 26 6.31 12.38 -13.76
N GLY A 27 5.67 13.53 -13.54
CA GLY A 27 4.99 14.29 -14.59
C GLY A 27 3.81 13.54 -15.22
N VAL A 28 3.20 12.60 -14.50
CA VAL A 28 2.01 11.88 -15.00
C VAL A 28 0.80 12.82 -14.90
N PRO A 29 0.00 12.99 -15.97
CA PRO A 29 -1.19 13.83 -15.93
C PRO A 29 -2.16 13.37 -14.86
N MET A 30 -2.61 14.31 -14.04
CA MET A 30 -3.58 14.08 -12.98
C MET A 30 -4.67 15.17 -12.96
N SER A 31 -5.81 14.88 -12.34
CA SER A 31 -6.76 15.89 -11.92
C SER A 31 -6.12 16.81 -10.87
N ASP A 32 -6.62 18.03 -10.77
CA ASP A 32 -6.28 18.97 -9.71
C ASP A 32 -7.58 19.33 -8.97
N PRO A 33 -7.81 18.77 -7.75
CA PRO A 33 -6.90 17.91 -6.97
C PRO A 33 -6.78 16.47 -7.51
N PRO A 34 -5.70 15.72 -7.17
CA PRO A 34 -5.57 14.32 -7.56
C PRO A 34 -6.70 13.46 -7.00
N PHE A 35 -7.33 12.64 -7.83
CA PHE A 35 -8.35 11.68 -7.39
C PHE A 35 -7.81 10.66 -6.38
N LEU A 36 -6.59 10.15 -6.60
CA LEU A 36 -5.85 9.31 -5.64
C LEU A 36 -4.59 10.05 -5.19
N ASP A 37 -4.70 10.73 -4.05
CA ASP A 37 -3.57 11.41 -3.41
C ASP A 37 -2.83 10.49 -2.42
N ARG A 38 -3.45 10.21 -1.27
CA ARG A 38 -2.89 9.31 -0.25
C ARG A 38 -3.80 8.11 -0.03
N ILE A 39 -3.29 6.91 -0.24
CA ILE A 39 -4.05 5.66 -0.10
C ILE A 39 -3.71 4.99 1.23
N PRO A 40 -4.64 4.95 2.22
CA PRO A 40 -4.51 4.08 3.38
C PRO A 40 -4.96 2.66 3.04
N LEU A 41 -4.05 1.70 3.21
CA LEU A 41 -4.32 0.28 3.01
C LEU A 41 -4.30 -0.42 4.37
N ARG A 42 -5.50 -0.77 4.86
CA ARG A 42 -5.70 -1.47 6.13
C ARG A 42 -5.80 -2.97 5.91
N PHE A 43 -5.07 -3.74 6.70
CA PHE A 43 -5.11 -5.20 6.67
C PHE A 43 -4.85 -5.77 8.06
N ALA A 44 -5.23 -7.03 8.25
CA ALA A 44 -4.99 -7.77 9.48
C ALA A 44 -3.99 -8.90 9.23
N VAL A 45 -3.11 -9.11 10.19
CA VAL A 45 -2.27 -10.30 10.28
C VAL A 45 -2.89 -11.20 11.35
N SER A 46 -3.32 -12.39 10.96
CA SER A 46 -3.94 -13.39 11.85
C SER A 46 -3.03 -14.57 12.17
N GLU A 47 -1.95 -14.76 11.40
CA GLU A 47 -0.97 -15.83 11.58
C GLU A 47 0.42 -15.20 11.72
N PRO A 48 1.15 -15.47 12.82
CA PRO A 48 2.39 -14.78 13.10
C PRO A 48 3.55 -15.27 12.22
N GLU A 49 3.53 -16.52 11.74
CA GLU A 49 4.71 -17.20 11.17
C GLU A 49 4.83 -17.10 9.63
N GLY A 50 3.93 -16.36 8.97
CA GLY A 50 3.91 -16.26 7.50
C GLY A 50 4.57 -15.00 6.93
N HIS A 51 5.12 -15.12 5.72
CA HIS A 51 5.44 -13.96 4.90
C HIS A 51 4.16 -13.24 4.51
N VAL A 52 3.98 -12.00 4.99
CA VAL A 52 2.82 -11.18 4.65
C VAL A 52 3.19 -10.27 3.49
N HIS A 53 2.76 -10.62 2.28
CA HIS A 53 2.93 -9.81 1.08
C HIS A 53 1.62 -9.10 0.74
N VAL A 54 1.64 -7.76 0.75
CA VAL A 54 0.48 -6.91 0.45
C VAL A 54 0.86 -5.93 -0.66
N PRO A 55 0.83 -6.35 -1.94
CA PRO A 55 1.18 -5.50 -3.06
C PRO A 55 0.13 -4.40 -3.31
N LEU A 56 0.57 -3.32 -3.95
CA LEU A 56 -0.28 -2.26 -4.49
C LEU A 56 -0.01 -2.16 -5.99
N LEU A 57 -1.03 -2.37 -6.81
CA LEU A 57 -1.03 -1.97 -8.22
C LEU A 57 -1.84 -0.68 -8.30
N VAL A 58 -1.27 0.37 -8.90
CA VAL A 58 -1.88 1.70 -8.85
C VAL A 58 -1.65 2.49 -10.14
N THR A 59 -2.70 3.17 -10.57
CA THR A 59 -2.69 4.27 -11.53
C THR A 59 -3.19 5.53 -10.81
N PRO A 60 -3.15 6.72 -11.43
CA PRO A 60 -3.79 7.89 -10.82
C PRO A 60 -5.29 7.71 -10.53
N TRP A 61 -5.99 6.80 -11.24
CA TRP A 61 -7.46 6.67 -11.20
C TRP A 61 -7.99 5.39 -10.56
N SER A 62 -7.11 4.43 -10.28
CA SER A 62 -7.52 3.14 -9.72
C SER A 62 -6.37 2.49 -8.98
N TYR A 63 -6.71 1.66 -8.00
CA TYR A 63 -5.74 0.78 -7.38
C TYR A 63 -6.38 -0.55 -7.03
N THR A 64 -5.54 -1.56 -6.93
CA THR A 64 -5.91 -2.88 -6.41
C THR A 64 -4.84 -3.37 -5.45
N THR A 65 -5.28 -4.18 -4.50
CA THR A 65 -4.42 -4.90 -3.57
C THR A 65 -5.00 -6.27 -3.29
N TYR A 66 -4.17 -7.17 -2.77
CA TYR A 66 -4.54 -8.52 -2.38
C TYR A 66 -3.53 -9.07 -1.36
N ARG A 67 -3.83 -10.21 -0.72
CA ARG A 67 -2.85 -10.96 0.06
C ARG A 67 -2.06 -11.86 -0.90
N GLY A 68 -0.78 -11.54 -1.11
CA GLY A 68 0.16 -12.38 -1.85
C GLY A 68 0.71 -13.54 -1.00
N SER A 69 1.34 -14.50 -1.67
CA SER A 69 2.13 -15.59 -1.08
C SER A 69 3.58 -15.19 -0.84
#